data_AF-A0A9D9E2I4-F1
#
_entry.id   AF-A0A9D9E2I4-F1
#
_cell.length_a   1.000
_cell.length_b   1.000
_cell.length_c   1.000
_cell.angle_alpha   90.00
_cell.angle_beta   90.00
_cell.angle_gamma   90.00
#
_symmetry.space_group_name_H-M   'P 1'
#
loop_
_entity.id
_entity.type
_entity.pdbx_description
1 polymer ?
#
loop_
_entity_poly.entity_id
_entity_poly.type
_entity_poly.pdbx_seq_one_letter_code
_entity_poly.pdbx_strand_id
1 'polypeptide(L)' 'VTGIEESTAETSSVSAVVTGDAVKIYGATAGETIDVYTVNGVMVSSAVAVEGENEISVPAQGVLIVKVGDEVVKVVK' A
#
# COMPACT_ATOMS: atom_id res chain seq x y z
N VAL A 1 4.99 33.17 -23.91
CA VAL A 1 4.64 31.73 -23.90
C VAL A 1 4.28 31.36 -22.48
N THR A 2 2.98 31.17 -22.23
CA THR A 2 2.46 30.85 -20.90
C THR A 2 2.46 29.33 -20.77
N GLY A 3 3.48 28.77 -20.13
CA GLY A 3 3.49 27.39 -19.70
C GLY A 3 2.93 27.33 -18.30
N ILE A 4 1.65 27.01 -18.16
CA ILE A 4 1.14 26.48 -16.90
C ILE A 4 1.48 24.99 -16.92
N GLU A 5 2.50 24.61 -16.17
CA GLU A 5 2.73 23.20 -15.87
C GLU A 5 1.61 22.79 -14.91
N GLU A 6 0.62 22.08 -15.45
CA GLU A 6 -0.41 21.43 -14.66
C GLU A 6 0.30 20.39 -13.78
N SER A 7 0.48 20.71 -12.50
CA SER A 7 0.92 19.76 -11.50
C SER A 7 -0.23 18.80 -11.26
N THR A 8 -0.34 17.74 -12.07
CA THR A 8 -1.16 16.58 -11.73
C THR A 8 -0.56 16.03 -10.44
N ALA A 9 -1.24 16.24 -9.32
CA ALA A 9 -0.91 15.52 -8.10
C ALA A 9 -0.98 14.03 -8.46
N GLU A 10 0.13 13.32 -8.31
CA GLU A 10 0.14 11.86 -8.44
C GLU A 10 -0.67 11.32 -7.27
N THR A 11 -1.98 11.27 -7.45
CA THR A 11 -2.88 10.59 -6.54
C THR A 11 -2.52 9.13 -6.65
N SER A 12 -1.89 8.60 -5.61
CA SER A 12 -1.58 7.19 -5.53
C SER A 12 -2.83 6.36 -5.86
N SER A 13 -2.72 5.46 -6.83
CA SER A 13 -3.84 4.63 -7.25
C SER A 13 -4.09 3.51 -6.24
N VAL A 14 -3.06 3.15 -5.49
CA VAL A 14 -3.13 2.20 -4.39
C VAL A 14 -3.69 2.84 -3.13
N SER A 15 -4.63 2.14 -2.49
CA SER A 15 -5.16 2.47 -1.17
C SER A 15 -5.13 1.25 -0.26
N ALA A 16 -4.97 1.47 1.04
CA ALA A 16 -4.96 0.40 2.03
C ALA A 16 -5.76 0.77 3.28
N VAL A 17 -6.50 -0.18 3.83
CA VAL A 17 -7.34 -0.02 5.04
C VAL A 17 -7.14 -1.21 5.98
N VAL A 18 -7.21 -0.96 7.28
CA VAL A 18 -7.13 -2.04 8.28
C VAL A 18 -8.54 -2.55 8.59
N THR A 19 -8.73 -3.87 8.52
CA THR A 19 -9.97 -4.55 8.91
C THR A 19 -9.64 -5.69 9.86
N GLY A 20 -9.91 -5.50 11.15
CA GLY A 20 -9.57 -6.48 12.18
C GLY A 20 -8.06 -6.77 12.20
N ASP A 21 -7.68 -8.02 11.93
CA ASP A 21 -6.28 -8.43 11.91
C ASP A 21 -5.59 -8.35 10.54
N ALA A 22 -6.29 -7.86 9.51
CA ALA A 22 -5.78 -7.78 8.15
C ALA A 22 -5.70 -6.34 7.63
N VAL A 23 -4.79 -6.13 6.68
CA VAL A 23 -4.75 -4.95 5.83
C VAL A 23 -5.33 -5.33 4.47
N LYS A 24 -6.34 -4.60 4.02
CA LYS A 24 -6.93 -4.72 2.69
C LYS A 24 -6.33 -3.67 1.78
N ILE A 25 -5.81 -4.08 0.64
CA ILE A 25 -5.18 -3.23 -0.37
C ILE A 25 -6.04 -3.27 -1.65
N TYR A 26 -6.27 -2.10 -2.23
CA TYR A 26 -7.00 -1.91 -3.49
C TYR A 26 -6.16 -1.10 -4.47
N GLY A 27 -6.39 -1.30 -5.77
CA GLY A 27 -5.70 -0.55 -6.82
C GLY A 27 -4.29 -1.05 -7.13
N ALA A 28 -3.87 -2.17 -6.53
CA ALA A 28 -2.65 -2.87 -6.90
C ALA A 28 -2.82 -3.57 -8.26
N THR A 29 -1.81 -3.49 -9.13
CA THR A 29 -1.80 -4.20 -10.41
C THR A 29 -1.43 -5.67 -10.16
N ALA A 30 -2.14 -6.63 -10.76
CA ALA A 30 -1.80 -8.03 -10.56
C ALA A 30 -0.37 -8.34 -11.01
N GLY A 31 0.34 -9.11 -10.19
CA GLY A 31 1.76 -9.42 -10.38
C GLY A 31 2.73 -8.45 -9.69
N GLU A 32 2.26 -7.31 -9.18
CA GLU A 32 3.08 -6.46 -8.32
C GLU A 32 3.39 -7.11 -6.97
N THR A 33 4.49 -6.71 -6.35
CA THR A 33 4.82 -7.16 -4.99
C THR A 33 4.21 -6.20 -3.97
N ILE A 34 3.45 -6.75 -3.04
CA ILE A 34 2.93 -6.09 -1.85
C ILE A 34 3.83 -6.47 -0.68
N ASP A 35 4.56 -5.49 -0.15
CA ASP A 35 5.37 -5.66 1.05
C ASP A 35 4.77 -4.85 2.20
N VAL A 36 4.64 -5.46 3.37
CA VAL A 36 4.18 -4.79 4.58
C VAL A 36 5.33 -4.70 5.57
N TYR A 37 5.62 -3.50 6.03
CA TYR A 37 6.66 -3.21 7.00
C TYR A 37 6.08 -2.58 8.27
N THR A 38 6.73 -2.80 9.40
CA THR A 38 6.55 -1.95 10.58
C THR A 38 7.18 -0.58 10.35
N VAL A 39 6.80 0.42 11.15
CA VAL A 39 7.44 1.75 11.13
C VAL A 39 8.96 1.73 11.37
N ASN A 40 9.49 0.69 12.00
CA ASN A 40 10.92 0.50 12.21
C ASN A 40 11.64 -0.11 11.00
N GLY A 41 10.94 -0.35 9.89
CA GLY A 41 11.50 -0.92 8.66
C GLY A 41 11.58 -2.45 8.64
N VAL A 42 11.07 -3.14 9.67
CA VAL A 42 11.02 -4.62 9.68
C VAL A 42 9.90 -5.11 8.79
N MET A 43 10.20 -5.96 7.80
CA MET A 43 9.21 -6.62 6.94
C MET A 43 8.38 -7.62 7.76
N VAL A 44 7.07 -7.49 7.70
CA VAL A 44 6.09 -8.33 8.41
C VAL A 44 5.48 -9.37 7.48
N SER A 45 5.23 -9.01 6.22
CA SER A 45 4.63 -9.88 5.22
C SER A 45 4.99 -9.42 3.81
N SER A 46 4.99 -10.34 2.85
CA SER A 46 5.16 -10.08 1.42
C SER A 46 4.22 -10.98 0.62
N ALA A 47 3.54 -10.44 -0.39
CA ALA A 47 2.66 -11.19 -1.26
C ALA A 47 2.70 -10.65 -2.69
N VAL A 48 2.27 -11.47 -3.65
CA VAL A 48 2.03 -11.02 -5.03
C VAL A 48 0.58 -10.54 -5.12
N ALA A 49 0.40 -9.33 -5.63
CA ALA A 49 -0.91 -8.74 -5.85
C ALA A 49 -1.73 -9.56 -6.84
N VAL A 50 -3.02 -9.71 -6.54
CA VAL A 50 -4.05 -10.19 -7.46
C VAL A 50 -4.97 -9.05 -7.87
N GLU A 51 -5.70 -9.23 -8.96
CA GLU A 51 -6.71 -8.27 -9.41
C GLU A 51 -7.78 -8.05 -8.33
N GLY A 52 -8.06 -6.78 -8.02
CA GLY A 52 -9.08 -6.38 -7.06
C GLY A 52 -8.57 -6.24 -5.61
N GLU A 53 -9.28 -6.85 -4.67
CA GLU A 53 -8.97 -6.76 -3.23
C GLU A 53 -7.86 -7.75 -2.85
N ASN A 54 -6.82 -7.24 -2.18
CA ASN A 54 -5.74 -8.04 -1.62
C ASN A 54 -5.81 -7.96 -0.10
N GLU A 55 -5.96 -9.10 0.58
CA GLU A 55 -6.02 -9.15 2.04
C GLU A 55 -4.74 -9.76 2.60
N ILE A 56 -4.01 -9.00 3.42
CA ILE A 56 -2.78 -9.42 4.06
C ILE A 56 -3.01 -9.48 5.57
N SER A 57 -2.91 -10.67 6.15
CA SER A 57 -2.93 -10.82 7.61
C SER A 57 -1.67 -10.23 8.23
N VAL A 58 -1.82 -9.32 9.19
CA VAL A 58 -0.69 -8.64 9.84
C VAL A 58 -0.84 -8.76 11.36
N PRO A 59 -0.10 -9.63 12.04
CA PRO A 59 -0.23 -9.82 13.48
C PRO A 59 0.36 -8.65 14.31
N ALA A 60 1.08 -7.72 13.67
CA ALA A 60 1.65 -6.53 14.31
C ALA A 60 0.58 -5.43 14.51
N GLN A 61 0.75 -4.61 15.55
CA GLN A 61 -0.10 -3.47 15.90
C GLN A 61 0.63 -2.15 15.63
N GLY A 62 -0.10 -1.04 15.48
CA GLY A 62 0.45 0.29 15.30
C GLY A 62 0.58 0.72 13.83
N VAL A 63 1.59 1.55 13.53
CA VAL A 63 1.79 2.09 12.18
C VAL A 63 2.49 1.06 11.30
N LEU A 64 1.84 0.74 10.19
CA LEU A 64 2.34 -0.14 9.14
C LEU A 64 2.55 0.66 7.85
N ILE A 65 3.60 0.29 7.13
CA ILE A 65 3.93 0.82 5.81
C ILE A 65 3.69 -0.28 4.81
N VAL A 66 2.79 -0.05 3.86
CA VAL A 66 2.46 -0.96 2.77
C VAL A 66 3.09 -0.40 1.51
N LYS A 67 4.02 -1.15 0.92
CA LYS A 67 4.63 -0.82 -0.37
C LYS A 67 4.02 -1.73 -1.44
N VAL A 68 3.57 -1.15 -2.54
CA VAL A 68 3.02 -1.87 -3.69
C VAL A 68 3.71 -1.32 -4.93
N GLY A 69 4.60 -2.10 -5.54
CA GLY A 69 5.42 -1.60 -6.64
C GLY A 69 6.23 -0.36 -6.21
N ASP A 70 5.99 0.78 -6.87
CA ASP A 70 6.60 2.08 -6.56
C ASP A 70 5.76 2.93 -5.58
N GLU A 71 4.55 2.49 -5.23
CA GLU A 71 3.64 3.21 -4.35
C GLU A 71 3.83 2.82 -2.88
N VAL A 72 3.65 3.79 -1.98
CA VAL A 72 3.77 3.57 -0.52
C VAL A 72 2.57 4.17 0.19
N VAL A 73 1.86 3.34 0.95
CA VAL A 73 0.69 3.72 1.76
C VAL A 73 0.98 3.45 3.23
N LYS A 74 0.60 4.40 4.08
CA LYS A 74 0.67 4.23 5.54
C LYS A 74 -0.71 3.87 6.07
N VAL A 75 -0.77 2.83 6.88
CA VAL A 75 -2.00 2.45 7.61
C VAL A 75 -1.71 2.37 9.11
N VAL A 76 -2.75 2.58 9.91
CA VAL A 76 -2.67 2.48 11.37
C VAL A 76 -3.63 1.39 11.80
N LYS A 77 -3.07 0.37 12.45
CA LYS A 77 -3.81 -0.71 13.10
C LYS A 77 -3.90 -0.45 14.60
#